data_AF-A0AAN6QJY6-F1
#
_entry.id   AF-A0AAN6QJY6-F1
#
_cell.length_a   1.000
_cell.length_b   1.000
_cell.length_c   1.000
_cell.angle_alpha   90.00
_cell.angle_beta   90.00
_cell.angle_gamma   90.00
#
_symmetry.space_group_name_H-M   'P 1'
#
loop_
_entity.id
_entity.type
_entity.pdbx_description
1 polymer ?
#
loop_
_entity_poly.entity_id
_entity_poly.type
_entity_poly.pdbx_seq_one_letter_code
_entity_poly.pdbx_strand_id
1 'polypeptide(L)'
;MRLSVLQAAIASASVLLSAQPVSAKQHGHRHAHDEYAKRHTHGHQAGEVLSAPKVARKATCSLPDDPDLVHVPGAENNGFAMSPDEPCEDGKWCPIACKSGKVMAQWKPNTGYTYPESMYGGLYCNGGKLEKPFSKSPYCVDGTGTIKAVNKAGKIVSFCQTVLPGNEAMIIPTDVTDTATLAVPGPDYWAGTAAHYYINAPGVPASKGCVWGTITEPIGNWSPYVAGANTVANGQTYVKIAWNPEFLAAPLAKTLPSFGLKIECPDGGCNGLPCSIDPSKDGVNGLSSSVGTKGVGDANFCVVTVPKGKTANIVVFNTDGSEGPATSAKPSSQPPPTTSTVAKPTSTSTTSVALTSSSSAGVSSTTPFSSSTTSDVFVGGLFQEDAAEGETRYYNSTVSSTAAAVSTTGNNAPAAITSIAPSPSNNDAAADQGGSAIAGLVVALVAAAALI
;
A
#
# COMPACT_ATOMS: atom_id res chain seq x y z
N MET A 1 69.01 13.69 5.01
CA MET A 1 67.97 13.59 3.96
C MET A 1 66.60 13.55 4.63
N ARG A 2 65.63 14.29 4.09
CA ARG A 2 64.24 14.42 4.58
C ARG A 2 63.35 13.25 4.12
N LEU A 3 62.22 13.06 4.82
CA LEU A 3 60.86 12.57 4.42
C LEU A 3 60.30 11.73 5.60
N SER A 4 59.34 12.13 6.43
CA SER A 4 57.97 12.65 6.25
C SER A 4 56.94 11.61 5.76
N VAL A 5 56.00 11.25 6.66
CA VAL A 5 54.58 10.90 6.46
C VAL A 5 54.20 9.50 5.95
N LEU A 6 53.43 8.74 6.76
CA LEU A 6 52.13 8.18 6.35
C LEU A 6 51.24 7.83 7.57
N GLN A 7 50.04 8.40 7.59
CA GLN A 7 48.90 8.02 8.43
C GLN A 7 48.02 6.99 7.70
N ALA A 8 47.23 6.27 8.50
CA ALA A 8 45.82 5.89 8.30
C ALA A 8 45.47 4.39 8.14
N ALA A 9 44.33 4.08 8.77
CA ALA A 9 43.43 2.94 8.63
C ALA A 9 43.82 1.63 9.34
N ILE A 10 43.07 1.30 10.40
CA ILE A 10 42.25 0.09 10.60
C ILE A 10 41.58 0.22 11.97
N ALA A 11 40.27 0.47 11.99
CA ALA A 11 39.42 0.20 13.16
C ALA A 11 38.00 -0.03 12.65
N SER A 12 37.62 -1.30 12.51
CA SER A 12 36.24 -1.72 12.27
C SER A 12 36.03 -3.10 12.88
N ALA A 13 34.80 -3.30 13.34
CA ALA A 13 34.24 -4.50 13.94
C ALA A 13 34.57 -4.71 15.43
N SER A 14 33.59 -4.41 16.28
CA SER A 14 33.02 -5.34 17.27
C SER A 14 32.15 -4.60 18.30
N VAL A 15 30.89 -4.28 17.99
CA VAL A 15 29.81 -4.16 19.00
C VAL A 15 28.48 -4.50 18.33
N LEU A 16 28.05 -5.76 18.43
CA LEU A 16 26.68 -6.21 18.18
C LEU A 16 26.37 -7.22 19.28
N LEU A 17 25.54 -6.87 20.27
CA LEU A 17 24.63 -7.77 20.96
C LEU A 17 23.77 -7.00 21.99
N SER A 18 22.63 -6.46 21.55
CA SER A 18 21.41 -6.33 22.37
C SER A 18 20.30 -5.65 21.57
N ALA A 19 19.47 -6.45 20.89
CA ALA A 19 18.10 -6.04 20.57
C ALA A 19 17.23 -7.29 20.66
N GLN A 20 16.30 -7.28 21.60
CA GLN A 20 15.29 -8.31 21.79
C GLN A 20 14.26 -8.23 20.65
N PRO A 21 13.69 -9.36 20.19
CA PRO A 21 12.64 -9.34 19.18
C PRO A 21 11.35 -8.77 19.78
N VAL A 22 10.96 -7.57 19.36
CA VAL A 22 9.58 -7.10 19.51
C VAL A 22 8.78 -7.77 18.39
N SER A 23 8.11 -8.87 18.72
CA SER A 23 7.13 -9.50 17.83
C SER A 23 5.91 -8.60 17.70
N ALA A 24 5.91 -7.68 16.74
CA ALA A 24 4.70 -7.00 16.28
C ALA A 24 3.92 -7.97 15.37
N LYS A 25 2.89 -8.62 15.89
CA LYS A 25 1.90 -9.32 15.07
C LYS A 25 0.99 -8.28 14.41
N GLN A 26 1.27 -7.92 13.16
CA GLN A 26 0.46 -6.99 12.38
C GLN A 26 -0.73 -7.73 11.72
N HIS A 27 -1.94 -7.49 12.22
CA HIS A 27 -3.19 -8.13 11.78
C HIS A 27 -4.07 -7.24 10.88
N GLY A 28 -3.59 -6.07 10.45
CA GLY A 28 -4.37 -5.09 9.67
C GLY A 28 -4.69 -5.54 8.23
N HIS A 29 -3.66 -5.91 7.47
CA HIS A 29 -3.80 -6.33 6.06
C HIS A 29 -4.74 -7.54 5.91
N ARG A 30 -4.67 -8.48 6.86
CA ARG A 30 -5.44 -9.74 6.82
C ARG A 30 -6.95 -9.55 6.99
N HIS A 31 -7.38 -8.53 7.75
CA HIS A 31 -8.81 -8.27 7.96
C HIS A 31 -9.49 -7.70 6.72
N ALA A 32 -8.80 -6.89 5.91
CA ALA A 32 -9.33 -6.41 4.64
C ALA A 32 -9.54 -7.56 3.64
N HIS A 33 -8.58 -8.50 3.56
CA HIS A 33 -8.74 -9.71 2.74
C HIS A 33 -9.84 -10.64 3.23
N ASP A 34 -9.94 -10.88 4.55
CA ASP A 34 -10.98 -11.74 5.14
C ASP A 34 -12.39 -11.18 4.94
N GLU A 35 -12.58 -9.86 5.03
CA GLU A 35 -13.87 -9.20 4.77
C GLU A 35 -14.26 -9.31 3.28
N TYR A 36 -13.31 -9.08 2.37
CA TYR A 36 -13.58 -9.15 0.92
C TYR A 36 -13.88 -10.58 0.44
N ALA A 37 -13.12 -11.58 0.91
CA ALA A 37 -13.34 -12.97 0.55
C ALA A 37 -14.70 -13.53 1.04
N LYS A 38 -15.22 -13.03 2.18
CA LYS A 38 -16.50 -13.47 2.73
C LYS A 38 -17.72 -12.94 1.96
N ARG A 39 -17.60 -11.84 1.20
CA ARG A 39 -18.72 -11.21 0.50
C ARG A 39 -19.06 -11.84 -0.86
N HIS A 40 -18.28 -12.80 -1.36
CA HIS A 40 -18.51 -13.46 -2.65
C HIS A 40 -19.31 -14.78 -2.60
N THR A 41 -19.90 -15.14 -1.46
CA THR A 41 -20.84 -16.28 -1.37
C THR A 41 -22.24 -15.82 -0.98
N HIS A 42 -22.99 -15.28 -1.95
CA HIS A 42 -24.44 -15.09 -1.80
C HIS A 42 -25.17 -16.07 -2.71
N GLY A 43 -25.51 -17.24 -2.16
CA GLY A 43 -26.51 -18.13 -2.74
C GLY A 43 -27.91 -17.53 -2.56
N HIS A 44 -28.65 -17.41 -3.67
CA HIS A 44 -30.04 -16.98 -3.66
C HIS A 44 -30.92 -18.05 -3.01
N GLN A 45 -31.39 -17.82 -1.79
CA GLN A 45 -32.61 -18.45 -1.29
C GLN A 45 -33.66 -17.37 -1.05
N ALA A 46 -34.71 -17.40 -1.87
CA ALA A 46 -35.92 -16.61 -1.68
C ALA A 46 -36.73 -17.24 -0.55
N GLY A 47 -36.67 -16.64 0.64
CA GLY A 47 -37.54 -16.92 1.77
C GLY A 47 -38.28 -15.64 2.17
N GLU A 48 -39.59 -15.78 2.32
CA GLU A 48 -40.57 -14.75 2.65
C GLU A 48 -40.19 -13.96 3.93
N VAL A 49 -39.98 -12.63 3.80
CA VAL A 49 -39.51 -11.78 4.90
C VAL A 49 -40.69 -11.13 5.61
N LEU A 50 -41.03 -11.68 6.78
CA LEU A 50 -41.73 -10.94 7.83
C LEU A 50 -40.93 -9.68 8.17
N SER A 51 -41.59 -8.52 8.14
CA SER A 51 -40.99 -7.20 8.31
C SER A 51 -40.11 -7.11 9.58
N ALA A 52 -38.79 -7.14 9.38
CA ALA A 52 -37.83 -6.79 10.42
C ALA A 52 -38.01 -5.31 10.81
N PRO A 53 -37.83 -4.95 12.10
CA PRO A 53 -37.86 -3.56 12.52
C PRO A 53 -36.81 -2.76 11.74
N LYS A 54 -37.22 -1.66 11.11
CA LYS A 54 -36.31 -0.72 10.44
C LYS A 54 -35.29 -0.22 11.47
N VAL A 55 -34.10 -0.79 11.45
CA VAL A 55 -32.93 -0.21 12.13
C VAL A 55 -32.82 1.23 11.62
N ALA A 56 -32.85 2.20 12.54
CA ALA A 56 -32.71 3.60 12.16
C ALA A 56 -31.39 3.76 11.39
N ARG A 57 -31.46 4.27 10.15
CA ARG A 57 -30.25 4.53 9.36
C ARG A 57 -29.40 5.52 10.12
N LYS A 58 -28.13 5.18 10.36
CA LYS A 58 -27.17 6.10 10.97
C LYS A 58 -27.05 7.34 10.09
N ALA A 59 -26.82 8.49 10.71
CA ALA A 59 -26.56 9.71 9.96
C ALA A 59 -25.28 9.52 9.12
N THR A 60 -25.32 9.86 7.84
CA THR A 60 -24.19 9.75 6.93
C THR A 60 -23.52 11.10 6.75
N CYS A 61 -22.20 11.11 6.61
CA CYS A 61 -21.44 12.29 6.27
C CYS A 61 -21.16 12.34 4.75
N SER A 62 -20.94 13.55 4.24
CA SER A 62 -20.59 13.78 2.83
C SER A 62 -19.21 14.40 2.73
N LEU A 63 -18.43 13.97 1.73
CA LEU A 63 -17.10 14.50 1.51
C LEU A 63 -17.18 16.03 1.30
N PRO A 64 -16.32 16.83 1.95
CA PRO A 64 -16.27 18.27 1.72
C PRO A 64 -15.90 18.59 0.27
N ASP A 65 -16.46 19.68 -0.26
CA ASP A 65 -15.99 20.26 -1.53
C ASP A 65 -14.72 21.08 -1.25
N ASP A 66 -13.56 20.55 -1.63
CA ASP A 66 -12.27 21.20 -1.48
C ASP A 66 -11.40 20.89 -2.71
N PRO A 67 -10.71 21.90 -3.27
CA PRO A 67 -9.95 21.72 -4.50
C PRO A 67 -8.79 20.74 -4.36
N ASP A 68 -8.30 20.40 -3.17
CA ASP A 68 -7.21 19.43 -2.99
C ASP A 68 -7.72 18.00 -2.72
N LEU A 69 -9.03 17.83 -2.54
CA LEU A 69 -9.66 16.52 -2.36
C LEU A 69 -9.96 15.85 -3.72
N VAL A 70 -9.87 14.52 -3.72
CA VAL A 70 -10.23 13.67 -4.85
C VAL A 70 -11.39 12.78 -4.44
N HIS A 71 -12.43 12.74 -5.26
CA HIS A 71 -13.52 11.79 -5.07
C HIS A 71 -13.06 10.41 -5.49
N VAL A 72 -12.94 9.50 -4.52
CA VAL A 72 -12.71 8.08 -4.82
C VAL A 72 -14.01 7.48 -5.37
N PRO A 73 -13.98 6.82 -6.55
CA PRO A 73 -15.17 6.19 -7.10
C PRO A 73 -15.78 5.17 -6.13
N GLY A 74 -17.10 5.12 -6.05
CA GLY A 74 -17.81 4.14 -5.24
C GLY A 74 -19.28 4.55 -5.05
N ALA A 75 -20.04 3.66 -4.42
CA ALA A 75 -21.47 3.84 -4.22
C ALA A 75 -21.73 4.47 -2.85
N GLU A 76 -21.48 3.72 -1.79
CA GLU A 76 -21.83 4.11 -0.42
C GLU A 76 -20.73 4.95 0.24
N ASN A 77 -19.49 4.85 -0.23
CA ASN A 77 -18.36 5.63 0.28
C ASN A 77 -18.46 7.14 0.01
N ASN A 78 -19.40 7.61 -0.82
CA ASN A 78 -19.68 9.02 -1.04
C ASN A 78 -18.43 9.88 -1.34
N GLY A 79 -17.47 9.31 -2.07
CA GLY A 79 -16.20 9.96 -2.44
C GLY A 79 -15.07 9.87 -1.41
N PHE A 80 -15.32 9.39 -0.19
CA PHE A 80 -14.28 9.13 0.80
C PHE A 80 -13.33 8.02 0.33
N ALA A 81 -12.09 8.04 0.81
CA ALA A 81 -11.08 7.02 0.53
C ALA A 81 -11.35 5.76 1.36
N MET A 82 -12.51 5.16 1.13
CA MET A 82 -13.05 3.97 1.78
C MET A 82 -13.51 3.00 0.70
N SER A 83 -13.69 1.72 1.06
CA SER A 83 -14.16 0.71 0.10
C SER A 83 -15.50 1.14 -0.52
N PRO A 84 -15.81 0.79 -1.79
CA PRO A 84 -16.98 1.31 -2.50
C PRO A 84 -18.34 1.10 -1.80
N ASP A 85 -18.43 0.08 -0.95
CA ASP A 85 -19.58 -0.35 -0.16
C ASP A 85 -19.45 0.01 1.33
N GLU A 86 -18.51 0.89 1.68
CA GLU A 86 -18.25 1.31 3.05
C GLU A 86 -18.71 2.76 3.26
N PRO A 87 -19.90 2.98 3.83
CA PRO A 87 -20.39 4.33 4.07
C PRO A 87 -19.66 5.02 5.23
N CYS A 88 -19.40 6.31 5.07
CA CYS A 88 -18.99 7.21 6.13
C CYS A 88 -20.19 7.59 7.00
N GLU A 89 -20.41 6.82 8.07
CA GLU A 89 -21.54 6.94 8.99
C GLU A 89 -21.12 7.51 10.34
N ASP A 90 -22.11 7.97 11.11
CA ASP A 90 -21.95 8.40 12.48
C ASP A 90 -21.09 7.43 13.32
N GLY A 91 -20.09 7.99 13.99
CA GLY A 91 -19.12 7.28 14.81
C GLY A 91 -17.90 6.72 14.05
N LYS A 92 -17.81 6.93 12.73
CA LYS A 92 -16.68 6.43 11.92
C LYS A 92 -15.62 7.50 11.64
N TRP A 93 -14.39 7.01 11.47
CA TRP A 93 -13.30 7.73 10.83
C TRP A 93 -13.37 7.49 9.33
N CYS A 94 -13.31 8.58 8.55
CA CYS A 94 -13.51 8.57 7.12
C CYS A 94 -12.27 9.15 6.44
N PRO A 95 -11.34 8.29 6.00
CA PRO A 95 -10.16 8.70 5.26
C PRO A 95 -10.50 9.49 3.99
N ILE A 96 -9.63 10.41 3.62
CA ILE A 96 -9.80 11.30 2.48
C ILE A 96 -8.66 11.10 1.48
N ALA A 97 -8.96 11.22 0.19
CA ALA A 97 -7.98 11.15 -0.88
C ALA A 97 -7.54 12.56 -1.28
N CYS A 98 -6.24 12.74 -1.46
CA CYS A 98 -5.66 14.00 -1.88
C CYS A 98 -5.21 13.96 -3.34
N LYS A 99 -5.16 15.11 -4.00
CA LYS A 99 -4.60 15.24 -5.34
C LYS A 99 -3.16 14.72 -5.39
N SER A 100 -2.77 14.24 -6.58
CA SER A 100 -1.43 13.74 -6.85
C SER A 100 -0.34 14.70 -6.35
N GLY A 101 0.63 14.18 -5.60
CA GLY A 101 1.69 14.94 -4.95
C GLY A 101 1.40 15.38 -3.51
N LYS A 102 0.14 15.26 -3.05
CA LYS A 102 -0.28 15.62 -1.68
C LYS A 102 -0.60 14.39 -0.85
N VAL A 103 -0.45 14.52 0.46
CA VAL A 103 -0.81 13.51 1.46
C VAL A 103 -1.91 14.05 2.37
N MET A 104 -2.74 13.15 2.91
CA MET A 104 -3.80 13.50 3.86
C MET A 104 -3.21 14.16 5.11
N ALA A 105 -3.85 15.17 5.67
CA ALA A 105 -3.35 15.90 6.84
C ALA A 105 -4.31 15.83 8.04
N GLN A 106 -5.20 14.84 8.04
CA GLN A 106 -6.23 14.62 9.03
C GLN A 106 -6.27 13.14 9.43
N TRP A 107 -6.32 12.87 10.73
CA TRP A 107 -6.41 11.55 11.34
C TRP A 107 -6.68 11.73 12.84
N LYS A 108 -7.04 10.65 13.53
CA LYS A 108 -7.20 10.69 14.98
C LYS A 108 -5.85 10.96 15.67
N PRO A 109 -5.73 12.00 16.52
CA PRO A 109 -4.50 12.29 17.25
C PRO A 109 -4.06 11.11 18.12
N ASN A 110 -2.74 11.02 18.35
CA ASN A 110 -2.11 9.98 19.18
C ASN A 110 -2.48 8.55 18.72
N THR A 111 -2.30 8.28 17.44
CA THR A 111 -2.46 6.96 16.83
C THR A 111 -1.15 6.51 16.20
N GLY A 112 -0.88 5.21 16.25
CA GLY A 112 0.27 4.58 15.60
C GLY A 112 -0.13 3.55 14.55
N TYR A 113 0.89 2.88 14.00
CA TYR A 113 0.72 1.75 13.07
C TYR A 113 0.32 0.46 13.81
N THR A 114 -0.77 0.51 14.56
CA THR A 114 -1.30 -0.62 15.31
C THR A 114 -2.79 -0.69 15.08
N TYR A 115 -3.34 -1.86 14.78
CA TYR A 115 -4.78 -2.01 14.67
C TYR A 115 -5.46 -1.89 16.05
N PRO A 116 -6.58 -1.16 16.19
CA PRO A 116 -7.35 -0.48 15.15
C PRO A 116 -6.94 0.99 14.89
N GLU A 117 -5.94 1.51 15.59
CA GLU A 117 -5.48 2.90 15.45
C GLU A 117 -5.08 3.28 14.02
N SER A 118 -4.49 2.32 13.29
CA SER A 118 -4.09 2.49 11.89
C SER A 118 -5.25 2.81 10.95
N MET A 119 -6.48 2.47 11.35
CA MET A 119 -7.69 2.69 10.57
C MET A 119 -8.26 4.11 10.71
N TYR A 120 -7.81 4.87 11.71
CA TYR A 120 -8.46 6.12 12.11
C TYR A 120 -7.94 7.34 11.34
N GLY A 121 -7.98 7.25 10.01
CA GLY A 121 -7.60 8.31 9.10
C GLY A 121 -8.74 9.28 8.77
N GLY A 122 -8.35 10.46 8.28
CA GLY A 122 -9.25 11.47 7.74
C GLY A 122 -10.09 12.17 8.81
N LEU A 123 -11.38 12.27 8.53
CA LEU A 123 -12.34 13.08 9.27
C LEU A 123 -13.22 12.20 10.15
N TYR A 124 -13.68 12.73 11.28
CA TYR A 124 -14.61 12.00 12.13
C TYR A 124 -16.05 12.40 11.79
N CYS A 125 -16.93 11.43 11.58
CA CYS A 125 -18.35 11.68 11.36
C CYS A 125 -19.10 11.67 12.70
N ASN A 126 -19.61 12.82 13.12
CA ASN A 126 -20.36 13.02 14.36
C ASN A 126 -21.77 13.53 14.06
N GLY A 127 -22.77 12.65 14.17
CA GLY A 127 -24.17 12.96 13.91
C GLY A 127 -24.45 13.46 12.49
N GLY A 128 -23.70 12.96 11.50
CA GLY A 128 -23.77 13.42 10.11
C GLY A 128 -23.00 14.71 9.80
N LYS A 129 -22.24 15.24 10.77
CA LYS A 129 -21.33 16.37 10.58
C LYS A 129 -19.88 15.90 10.62
N LEU A 130 -19.07 16.40 9.71
CA LEU A 130 -17.64 16.11 9.69
C LEU A 130 -16.88 17.01 10.65
N GLU A 131 -16.01 16.39 11.44
CA GLU A 131 -15.08 17.05 12.33
C GLU A 131 -13.65 16.85 11.84
N LYS A 132 -12.90 17.96 11.73
CA LYS A 132 -11.46 17.95 11.45
C LYS A 132 -10.71 17.81 12.77
N PRO A 133 -9.93 16.72 12.98
CA PRO A 133 -9.15 16.56 14.20
C PRO A 133 -8.10 17.66 14.39
N PHE A 134 -7.50 18.11 13.29
CA PHE A 134 -6.55 19.21 13.28
C PHE A 134 -7.21 20.43 12.63
N SER A 135 -7.95 21.20 13.44
CA SER A 135 -8.76 22.33 12.99
C SER A 135 -7.97 23.41 12.22
N LYS A 136 -6.69 23.60 12.56
CA LYS A 136 -5.79 24.56 11.91
C LYS A 136 -5.07 24.00 10.66
N SER A 137 -5.09 22.69 10.45
CA SER A 137 -4.44 22.06 9.31
C SER A 137 -5.41 21.98 8.13
N PRO A 138 -4.95 22.06 6.87
CA PRO A 138 -5.79 21.77 5.70
C PRO A 138 -6.18 20.28 5.66
N TYR A 139 -7.03 19.88 4.71
CA TYR A 139 -7.35 18.47 4.50
C TYR A 139 -6.15 17.68 3.94
N CYS A 140 -5.41 18.32 3.04
CA CYS A 140 -4.26 17.77 2.34
C CYS A 140 -3.07 18.72 2.47
N VAL A 141 -1.86 18.18 2.54
CA VAL A 141 -0.60 18.94 2.48
C VAL A 141 0.30 18.37 1.39
N ASP A 142 1.18 19.19 0.86
CA ASP A 142 2.15 18.72 -0.13
C ASP A 142 3.07 17.66 0.48
N GLY A 143 3.30 16.59 -0.28
CA GLY A 143 4.43 15.70 -0.01
C GLY A 143 5.75 16.42 -0.30
N THR A 144 6.85 15.70 -0.11
CA THR A 144 8.19 16.28 -0.31
C THR A 144 8.56 16.61 -1.76
N GLY A 145 7.76 16.16 -2.73
CA GLY A 145 7.94 16.49 -4.16
C GLY A 145 9.13 15.79 -4.84
N THR A 146 9.81 14.87 -4.16
CA THR A 146 11.05 14.24 -4.62
C THR A 146 10.85 13.27 -5.79
N ILE A 147 9.69 12.61 -5.88
CA ILE A 147 9.45 11.51 -6.83
C ILE A 147 8.38 11.89 -7.85
N LYS A 148 8.68 11.65 -9.13
CA LYS A 148 7.74 11.76 -10.23
C LYS A 148 7.50 10.41 -10.89
N ALA A 149 6.27 10.13 -11.30
CA ALA A 149 5.98 9.09 -12.27
C ALA A 149 6.14 9.69 -13.68
N VAL A 150 6.90 9.02 -14.55
CA VAL A 150 7.12 9.43 -15.94
C VAL A 150 6.65 8.30 -16.85
N ASN A 151 5.71 8.61 -17.73
CA ASN A 151 5.13 7.62 -18.64
C ASN A 151 5.75 7.75 -20.03
N LYS A 152 6.46 6.71 -20.47
CA LYS A 152 7.00 6.58 -21.84
C LYS A 152 6.25 5.53 -22.67
N ALA A 153 5.20 4.92 -22.12
CA ALA A 153 4.47 3.83 -22.73
C ALA A 153 3.36 4.28 -23.72
N GLY A 154 3.06 5.58 -23.81
CA GLY A 154 2.15 6.16 -24.81
C GLY A 154 0.67 5.96 -24.58
N LYS A 155 0.28 5.27 -23.51
CA LYS A 155 -1.09 5.18 -23.02
C LYS A 155 -1.09 5.52 -21.55
N ILE A 156 -2.20 6.07 -21.06
CA ILE A 156 -2.37 6.43 -19.64
C ILE A 156 -1.97 5.28 -18.71
N VAL A 157 -1.22 5.57 -17.66
CA VAL A 157 -0.85 4.61 -16.62
C VAL A 157 -1.41 5.11 -15.30
N SER A 158 -2.03 4.23 -14.52
CA SER A 158 -2.52 4.59 -13.19
C SER A 158 -1.61 4.07 -12.08
N PHE A 159 -1.28 4.99 -11.17
CA PHE A 159 -0.62 4.75 -9.89
C PHE A 159 -1.68 4.89 -8.80
N CYS A 160 -1.96 3.79 -8.10
CA CYS A 160 -3.03 3.71 -7.12
C CYS A 160 -2.42 3.67 -5.72
N GLN A 161 -2.50 4.79 -5.01
CA GLN A 161 -1.96 4.93 -3.67
C GLN A 161 -2.84 4.21 -2.65
N THR A 162 -2.21 3.56 -1.68
CA THR A 162 -2.91 2.96 -0.54
C THR A 162 -3.39 4.02 0.47
N VAL A 163 -4.57 3.79 1.04
CA VAL A 163 -5.14 4.69 2.06
C VAL A 163 -4.48 4.43 3.41
N LEU A 164 -3.61 5.35 3.84
CA LEU A 164 -2.92 5.25 5.12
C LEU A 164 -2.75 6.63 5.79
N PRO A 165 -3.20 6.82 7.05
CA PRO A 165 -4.00 5.90 7.86
C PRO A 165 -5.36 5.59 7.23
N GLY A 166 -5.82 4.35 7.37
CA GLY A 166 -7.04 3.85 6.77
C GLY A 166 -6.99 2.34 6.59
N ASN A 167 -7.79 1.84 5.63
CA ASN A 167 -7.94 0.41 5.35
C ASN A 167 -6.86 -0.16 4.40
N GLU A 168 -5.84 0.64 4.06
CA GLU A 168 -4.74 0.27 3.16
C GLU A 168 -5.19 -0.10 1.73
N ALA A 169 -6.44 0.14 1.36
CA ALA A 169 -6.93 -0.12 0.01
C ALA A 169 -6.23 0.80 -1.02
N MET A 170 -5.88 0.26 -2.19
CA MET A 170 -5.21 0.98 -3.28
C MET A 170 -6.18 1.77 -4.15
N ILE A 171 -6.87 2.74 -3.54
CA ILE A 171 -8.00 3.44 -4.16
C ILE A 171 -7.80 4.94 -4.34
N ILE A 172 -6.66 5.50 -3.91
CA ILE A 172 -6.33 6.91 -4.15
C ILE A 172 -5.71 7.04 -5.55
N PRO A 173 -6.37 7.70 -6.51
CA PRO A 173 -5.98 7.61 -7.91
C PRO A 173 -4.93 8.65 -8.32
N THR A 174 -3.94 8.24 -9.10
CA THR A 174 -3.07 9.12 -9.89
C THR A 174 -2.98 8.59 -11.31
N ASP A 175 -3.57 9.32 -12.26
CA ASP A 175 -3.43 9.04 -13.69
C ASP A 175 -2.23 9.79 -14.29
N VAL A 176 -1.40 9.08 -15.04
CA VAL A 176 -0.14 9.59 -15.61
C VAL A 176 -0.18 9.46 -17.13
N THR A 177 -0.37 10.57 -17.83
CA THR A 177 -0.27 10.63 -19.30
C THR A 177 1.17 10.83 -19.75
N ASP A 178 1.85 11.86 -19.23
CA ASP A 178 3.27 12.12 -19.50
C ASP A 178 4.08 12.11 -18.20
N THR A 179 3.71 12.93 -17.21
CA THR A 179 4.40 13.03 -15.92
C THR A 179 3.45 13.47 -14.82
N ALA A 180 3.56 12.89 -13.64
CA ALA A 180 2.85 13.30 -12.44
C ALA A 180 3.78 13.27 -11.22
N THR A 181 3.58 14.19 -10.27
CA THR A 181 4.31 14.16 -9.00
C THR A 181 3.62 13.17 -8.07
N LEU A 182 4.34 12.18 -7.56
CA LEU A 182 3.78 11.23 -6.59
C LEU A 182 3.80 11.84 -5.19
N ALA A 183 2.81 11.49 -4.37
CA ALA A 183 2.83 11.85 -2.96
C ALA A 183 3.95 11.08 -2.25
N VAL A 184 4.85 11.83 -1.59
CA VAL A 184 5.97 11.28 -0.83
C VAL A 184 5.93 11.88 0.57
N PRO A 185 5.48 11.11 1.58
CA PRO A 185 5.46 11.56 2.96
C PRO A 185 6.82 12.03 3.47
N GLY A 186 6.81 13.09 4.27
CA GLY A 186 7.95 13.48 5.10
C GLY A 186 7.97 12.73 6.44
N PRO A 187 9.00 12.96 7.28
CA PRO A 187 9.15 12.26 8.56
C PRO A 187 8.04 12.57 9.56
N ASP A 188 7.41 13.74 9.44
CA ASP A 188 6.32 14.19 10.32
C ASP A 188 4.94 13.67 9.89
N TYR A 189 4.87 12.96 8.76
CA TYR A 189 3.64 12.31 8.33
C TYR A 189 3.28 11.18 9.29
N TRP A 190 1.97 10.92 9.44
CA TRP A 190 1.40 9.97 10.37
C TRP A 190 2.27 8.72 10.62
N ALA A 191 2.71 8.54 11.87
CA ALA A 191 3.58 7.45 12.34
C ALA A 191 4.92 7.27 11.57
N GLY A 192 5.44 8.32 10.93
CA GLY A 192 6.67 8.28 10.12
C GLY A 192 6.55 7.36 8.91
N THR A 193 5.32 7.15 8.43
CA THR A 193 5.01 6.19 7.37
C THR A 193 5.38 6.70 5.98
N ALA A 194 5.21 5.81 5.01
CA ALA A 194 5.60 6.01 3.63
C ALA A 194 4.40 5.80 2.71
N ALA A 195 4.45 6.34 1.50
CA ALA A 195 3.42 6.08 0.51
C ALA A 195 3.72 4.77 -0.22
N HIS A 196 2.67 4.04 -0.57
CA HIS A 196 2.73 2.81 -1.35
C HIS A 196 1.76 2.91 -2.53
N TYR A 197 2.15 2.37 -3.68
CA TYR A 197 1.42 2.47 -4.94
C TYR A 197 1.37 1.12 -5.65
N TYR A 198 0.20 0.78 -6.18
CA TYR A 198 0.02 -0.27 -7.18
C TYR A 198 0.03 0.36 -8.58
N ILE A 199 0.72 -0.26 -9.53
CA ILE A 199 0.98 0.34 -10.85
C ILE A 199 0.35 -0.53 -11.93
N ASN A 200 -0.72 -0.02 -12.54
CA ASN A 200 -1.44 -0.74 -13.59
C ASN A 200 -0.76 -0.61 -14.96
N ALA A 201 -1.12 -1.51 -15.88
CA ALA A 201 -0.59 -1.51 -17.23
C ALA A 201 -0.97 -0.25 -18.04
N PRO A 202 -0.15 0.16 -19.02
CA PRO A 202 -0.51 1.22 -19.97
C PRO A 202 -1.86 0.95 -20.66
N GLY A 203 -2.75 1.94 -20.62
CA GLY A 203 -4.12 1.86 -21.10
C GLY A 203 -5.16 1.55 -20.02
N VAL A 204 -4.74 1.36 -18.76
CA VAL A 204 -5.65 1.18 -17.62
C VAL A 204 -5.72 2.50 -16.82
N PRO A 205 -6.77 3.32 -17.02
CA PRO A 205 -6.96 4.53 -16.24
C PRO A 205 -7.33 4.20 -14.79
N ALA A 206 -7.15 5.16 -13.88
CA ALA A 206 -7.38 4.97 -12.46
C ALA A 206 -8.83 4.60 -12.12
N SER A 207 -9.81 5.05 -12.91
CA SER A 207 -11.23 4.66 -12.77
C SER A 207 -11.47 3.16 -12.97
N LYS A 208 -10.55 2.45 -13.63
CA LYS A 208 -10.56 0.99 -13.79
C LYS A 208 -9.50 0.31 -12.93
N GLY A 209 -8.35 0.95 -12.74
CA GLY A 209 -7.17 0.35 -12.11
C GLY A 209 -7.07 0.53 -10.60
N CYS A 210 -7.67 1.58 -10.03
CA CYS A 210 -7.62 1.86 -8.59
C CYS A 210 -8.86 1.32 -7.89
N VAL A 211 -9.06 0.02 -8.05
CA VAL A 211 -10.16 -0.76 -7.49
C VAL A 211 -9.64 -2.12 -7.03
N TRP A 212 -10.37 -2.79 -6.15
CA TRP A 212 -10.10 -4.20 -5.87
C TRP A 212 -10.47 -5.04 -7.09
N GLY A 213 -9.48 -5.76 -7.62
CA GLY A 213 -9.62 -6.56 -8.84
C GLY A 213 -10.03 -8.00 -8.55
N THR A 214 -10.07 -8.80 -9.61
CA THR A 214 -10.22 -10.26 -9.52
C THR A 214 -8.87 -10.94 -9.78
N ILE A 215 -8.65 -12.11 -9.20
CA ILE A 215 -7.39 -12.86 -9.33
C ILE A 215 -7.01 -13.22 -10.77
N THR A 216 -7.93 -13.07 -11.72
CA THR A 216 -7.74 -13.33 -13.14
C THR A 216 -7.39 -12.10 -13.96
N GLU A 217 -7.42 -10.90 -13.38
CA GLU A 217 -7.11 -9.64 -14.07
C GLU A 217 -5.97 -8.89 -13.38
N PRO A 218 -4.89 -8.50 -14.09
CA PRO A 218 -3.74 -7.84 -13.48
C PRO A 218 -3.98 -6.33 -13.26
N ILE A 219 -5.01 -6.00 -12.49
CA ILE A 219 -5.39 -4.62 -12.14
C ILE A 219 -5.50 -4.45 -10.62
N GLY A 220 -5.32 -3.22 -10.15
CA GLY A 220 -5.44 -2.88 -8.73
C GLY A 220 -4.48 -3.68 -7.87
N ASN A 221 -5.03 -4.37 -6.87
CA ASN A 221 -4.27 -5.24 -5.97
C ASN A 221 -3.55 -6.40 -6.69
N TRP A 222 -3.97 -6.75 -7.91
CA TRP A 222 -3.34 -7.78 -8.74
C TRP A 222 -2.44 -7.20 -9.86
N SER A 223 -2.22 -5.89 -9.88
CA SER A 223 -1.28 -5.28 -10.83
C SER A 223 0.14 -5.82 -10.66
N PRO A 224 0.98 -5.89 -11.70
CA PRO A 224 2.24 -6.62 -11.64
C PRO A 224 3.30 -5.97 -10.75
N TYR A 225 3.21 -4.65 -10.52
CA TYR A 225 4.24 -3.88 -9.86
C TYR A 225 3.69 -3.00 -8.76
N VAL A 226 4.51 -2.82 -7.74
CA VAL A 226 4.29 -1.84 -6.67
C VAL A 226 5.49 -0.91 -6.54
N ALA A 227 5.23 0.28 -6.02
CA ALA A 227 6.26 1.25 -5.66
C ALA A 227 5.99 1.82 -4.26
N GLY A 228 7.04 2.29 -3.59
CA GLY A 228 6.89 2.98 -2.32
C GLY A 228 7.95 4.06 -2.14
N ALA A 229 7.61 5.11 -1.39
CA ALA A 229 8.56 6.19 -1.12
C ALA A 229 8.29 6.95 0.18
N ASN A 230 9.36 7.40 0.83
CA ASN A 230 9.33 8.35 1.94
C ASN A 230 10.62 9.17 2.04
N THR A 231 10.48 10.36 2.58
CA THR A 231 11.61 11.23 2.93
C THR A 231 11.84 11.17 4.43
N VAL A 232 13.07 10.88 4.83
CA VAL A 232 13.46 10.78 6.25
C VAL A 232 14.00 12.12 6.76
N ALA A 233 14.21 12.23 8.07
CA ALA A 233 14.58 13.48 8.75
C ALA A 233 15.86 14.16 8.22
N ASN A 234 16.82 13.41 7.70
CA ASN A 234 18.03 13.98 7.08
C ASN A 234 17.78 14.55 5.67
N GLY A 235 16.55 14.45 5.16
CA GLY A 235 16.11 14.93 3.86
C GLY A 235 16.39 13.98 2.68
N GLN A 236 16.96 12.80 2.91
CA GLN A 236 17.06 11.76 1.89
C GLN A 236 15.71 11.12 1.65
N THR A 237 15.43 10.79 0.39
CA THR A 237 14.23 10.03 0.01
C THR A 237 14.63 8.62 -0.39
N TYR A 238 13.94 7.62 0.16
CA TYR A 238 14.04 6.24 -0.32
C TYR A 238 12.89 6.00 -1.29
N VAL A 239 13.19 5.43 -2.45
CA VAL A 239 12.19 5.01 -3.44
C VAL A 239 12.42 3.55 -3.80
N LYS A 240 11.36 2.75 -3.72
CA LYS A 240 11.31 1.32 -4.00
C LYS A 240 10.47 1.08 -5.25
N ILE A 241 10.91 0.18 -6.12
CA ILE A 241 10.06 -0.52 -7.09
C ILE A 241 10.20 -2.02 -6.86
N ALA A 242 9.11 -2.76 -7.03
CA ALA A 242 9.06 -4.20 -6.79
C ALA A 242 8.05 -4.89 -7.70
N TRP A 243 8.24 -6.19 -7.87
CA TRP A 243 7.12 -7.06 -8.25
C TRP A 243 6.08 -7.09 -7.13
N ASN A 244 4.81 -7.18 -7.50
CA ASN A 244 3.73 -7.36 -6.56
C ASN A 244 3.62 -8.84 -6.15
N PRO A 245 3.75 -9.18 -4.86
CA PRO A 245 3.62 -10.57 -4.41
C PRO A 245 2.27 -11.20 -4.74
N GLU A 246 1.18 -10.42 -4.73
CA GLU A 246 -0.16 -10.93 -5.10
C GLU A 246 -0.21 -11.34 -6.58
N PHE A 247 0.38 -10.54 -7.48
CA PHE A 247 0.52 -10.92 -8.89
C PHE A 247 1.34 -12.21 -9.06
N LEU A 248 2.42 -12.36 -8.28
CA LEU A 248 3.30 -13.54 -8.33
C LEU A 248 2.62 -14.80 -7.78
N ALA A 249 1.78 -14.66 -6.77
CA ALA A 249 1.02 -15.76 -6.18
C ALA A 249 -0.19 -16.19 -7.03
N ALA A 250 -0.67 -15.31 -7.92
CA ALA A 250 -1.80 -15.58 -8.80
C ALA A 250 -1.39 -16.34 -10.09
N PRO A 251 -2.35 -17.01 -10.78
CA PRO A 251 -2.12 -17.56 -12.12
C PRO A 251 -1.66 -16.52 -13.16
N LEU A 252 -1.81 -15.23 -12.85
CA LEU A 252 -1.36 -14.08 -13.63
C LEU A 252 0.14 -14.11 -13.93
N ALA A 253 0.96 -14.62 -13.00
CA ALA A 253 2.41 -14.74 -13.14
C ALA A 253 2.87 -15.62 -14.34
N LYS A 254 1.95 -16.35 -14.97
CA LYS A 254 2.22 -17.12 -16.21
C LYS A 254 2.28 -16.24 -17.46
N THR A 255 1.81 -15.00 -17.38
CA THR A 255 1.81 -14.05 -18.50
C THR A 255 2.80 -12.92 -18.21
N LEU A 256 3.72 -12.69 -19.13
CA LEU A 256 4.69 -11.59 -19.03
C LEU A 256 3.98 -10.24 -19.21
N PRO A 257 4.18 -9.28 -18.28
CA PRO A 257 3.71 -7.92 -18.49
C PRO A 257 4.36 -7.29 -19.74
N SER A 258 3.59 -6.50 -20.48
CA SER A 258 4.05 -5.80 -21.70
C SER A 258 4.76 -4.47 -21.40
N PHE A 259 5.03 -4.18 -20.13
CA PHE A 259 5.63 -2.93 -19.67
C PHE A 259 6.56 -3.21 -18.49
N GLY A 260 7.49 -2.29 -18.24
CA GLY A 260 8.45 -2.36 -17.16
C GLY A 260 8.60 -1.04 -16.43
N LEU A 261 9.36 -1.08 -15.34
CA LEU A 261 9.64 0.08 -14.48
C LEU A 261 11.14 0.27 -14.33
N LYS A 262 11.60 1.51 -14.26
CA LYS A 262 12.97 1.82 -13.83
C LYS A 262 13.04 3.12 -13.06
N ILE A 263 14.03 3.24 -12.19
CA ILE A 263 14.32 4.48 -11.49
C ILE A 263 15.40 5.25 -12.24
N GLU A 264 15.13 6.52 -12.55
CA GLU A 264 16.10 7.45 -13.15
C GLU A 264 16.27 8.66 -12.24
N CYS A 265 17.50 9.15 -12.08
CA CYS A 265 17.78 10.35 -11.30
C CYS A 265 18.30 11.46 -12.21
N PRO A 266 17.42 12.40 -12.64
CA PRO A 266 17.80 13.44 -13.58
C PRO A 266 18.92 14.34 -13.05
N ASP A 267 18.95 14.56 -11.72
CA ASP A 267 19.96 15.36 -11.04
C ASP A 267 21.24 14.57 -10.66
N GLY A 268 21.30 13.28 -11.02
CA GLY A 268 22.37 12.34 -10.70
C GLY A 268 22.60 12.12 -9.19
N GLY A 269 23.59 11.30 -8.85
CA GLY A 269 24.04 11.10 -7.46
C GLY A 269 23.11 10.26 -6.58
N CYS A 270 22.14 9.57 -7.15
CA CYS A 270 21.38 8.55 -6.45
C CYS A 270 22.24 7.31 -6.19
N ASN A 271 22.05 6.69 -5.03
CA ASN A 271 22.66 5.41 -4.68
C ASN A 271 21.66 4.27 -4.92
N GLY A 272 22.12 3.10 -5.37
CA GLY A 272 21.28 1.94 -5.66
C GLY A 272 20.84 1.79 -7.12
N LEU A 273 21.40 2.59 -8.03
CA LEU A 273 21.19 2.44 -9.48
C LEU A 273 22.20 1.45 -10.10
N PRO A 274 21.83 0.69 -11.15
CA PRO A 274 20.51 0.63 -11.76
C PRO A 274 19.48 -0.08 -10.86
N CYS A 275 18.22 0.28 -11.03
CA CYS A 275 17.07 -0.34 -10.38
C CYS A 275 15.95 -0.40 -11.43
N SER A 276 15.82 -1.55 -12.09
CA SER A 276 14.95 -1.73 -13.27
C SER A 276 14.29 -3.11 -13.27
N ILE A 277 13.00 -3.14 -13.57
CA ILE A 277 12.20 -4.34 -13.82
C ILE A 277 11.85 -4.33 -15.31
N ASP A 278 12.47 -5.23 -16.07
CA ASP A 278 12.17 -5.45 -17.49
C ASP A 278 11.81 -6.91 -17.72
N PRO A 279 10.50 -7.25 -17.75
CA PRO A 279 10.09 -8.65 -17.88
C PRO A 279 10.52 -9.28 -19.22
N SER A 280 10.80 -8.48 -20.27
CA SER A 280 11.29 -9.04 -21.54
C SER A 280 12.73 -9.52 -21.48
N LYS A 281 13.52 -9.02 -20.51
CA LYS A 281 14.92 -9.40 -20.31
C LYS A 281 15.08 -10.40 -19.18
N ASP A 282 14.45 -10.12 -18.05
CA ASP A 282 14.70 -10.84 -16.80
C ASP A 282 13.57 -11.84 -16.45
N GLY A 283 12.50 -11.87 -17.25
CA GLY A 283 11.33 -12.72 -17.00
C GLY A 283 10.44 -12.22 -15.86
N VAL A 284 9.45 -13.04 -15.48
CA VAL A 284 8.58 -12.75 -14.33
C VAL A 284 9.38 -12.85 -13.04
N ASN A 285 9.15 -11.91 -12.14
CA ASN A 285 9.95 -11.68 -10.94
C ASN A 285 11.41 -11.29 -11.23
N GLY A 286 11.78 -10.98 -12.47
CA GLY A 286 13.14 -10.56 -12.83
C GLY A 286 13.47 -9.13 -12.39
N LEU A 287 14.73 -8.87 -12.01
CA LEU A 287 15.17 -7.54 -11.57
C LEU A 287 16.63 -7.27 -11.96
N SER A 288 16.87 -6.14 -12.62
CA SER A 288 18.19 -5.62 -12.92
C SER A 288 18.59 -4.56 -11.88
N SER A 289 19.32 -5.01 -10.85
CA SER A 289 19.90 -4.13 -9.83
C SER A 289 21.08 -4.79 -9.11
N SER A 290 22.12 -4.01 -8.79
CA SER A 290 23.23 -4.45 -7.94
C SER A 290 22.87 -4.45 -6.45
N VAL A 291 21.76 -3.82 -6.07
CA VAL A 291 21.24 -3.74 -4.69
C VAL A 291 19.86 -4.41 -4.57
N GLY A 292 19.50 -5.24 -5.56
CA GLY A 292 18.25 -5.98 -5.56
C GLY A 292 18.22 -7.04 -4.46
N THR A 293 17.06 -7.23 -3.85
CA THR A 293 16.82 -8.30 -2.88
C THR A 293 15.38 -8.80 -2.99
N LYS A 294 15.09 -9.91 -2.33
CA LYS A 294 13.75 -10.46 -2.20
C LYS A 294 13.05 -9.89 -0.98
N GLY A 295 11.77 -9.60 -1.16
CA GLY A 295 10.86 -9.31 -0.08
C GLY A 295 9.88 -10.45 0.11
N VAL A 296 8.69 -10.05 0.47
CA VAL A 296 7.51 -10.85 0.74
C VAL A 296 7.10 -11.64 -0.48
N GLY A 297 6.66 -12.88 -0.29
CA GLY A 297 6.24 -13.74 -1.40
C GLY A 297 7.36 -13.93 -2.43
N ASP A 298 8.62 -13.86 -2.00
CA ASP A 298 9.81 -13.90 -2.84
C ASP A 298 9.85 -12.82 -3.94
N ALA A 299 9.08 -11.73 -3.79
CA ALA A 299 9.02 -10.66 -4.76
C ALA A 299 10.34 -9.87 -4.79
N ASN A 300 10.97 -9.80 -5.95
CA ASN A 300 12.19 -9.03 -6.14
C ASN A 300 11.91 -7.53 -6.16
N PHE A 301 12.76 -6.78 -5.45
CA PHE A 301 12.70 -5.32 -5.38
C PHE A 301 14.09 -4.70 -5.29
N CYS A 302 14.17 -3.41 -5.62
CA CYS A 302 15.35 -2.59 -5.36
C CYS A 302 14.92 -1.25 -4.74
N VAL A 303 15.85 -0.65 -3.99
CA VAL A 303 15.65 0.65 -3.34
C VAL A 303 16.75 1.60 -3.82
N VAL A 304 16.34 2.79 -4.21
CA VAL A 304 17.24 3.88 -4.59
C VAL A 304 17.14 4.98 -3.53
N THR A 305 18.29 5.49 -3.09
CA THR A 305 18.38 6.62 -2.19
C THR A 305 18.64 7.90 -2.99
N VAL A 306 17.70 8.83 -2.90
CA VAL A 306 17.76 10.15 -3.51
C VAL A 306 18.32 11.15 -2.48
N PRO A 307 19.44 11.82 -2.77
CA PRO A 307 20.00 12.82 -1.87
C PRO A 307 19.05 13.99 -1.62
N LYS A 308 19.19 14.64 -0.47
CA LYS A 308 18.40 15.82 -0.11
C LYS A 308 18.43 16.89 -1.20
N GLY A 309 17.24 17.37 -1.59
CA GLY A 309 17.06 18.43 -2.58
C GLY A 309 17.19 17.97 -4.04
N LYS A 310 17.38 16.67 -4.29
CA LYS A 310 17.36 16.09 -5.64
C LYS A 310 16.04 15.39 -5.91
N THR A 311 15.81 15.04 -7.17
CA THR A 311 14.62 14.32 -7.62
C THR A 311 14.95 12.98 -8.27
N ALA A 312 13.97 12.08 -8.29
CA ALA A 312 14.01 10.84 -9.06
C ALA A 312 12.68 10.58 -9.77
N ASN A 313 12.76 9.84 -10.86
CA ASN A 313 11.63 9.46 -11.69
C ASN A 313 11.44 7.94 -11.63
N ILE A 314 10.21 7.49 -11.37
CA ILE A 314 9.77 6.14 -11.69
C ILE A 314 9.28 6.17 -13.13
N VAL A 315 10.05 5.60 -14.04
CA VAL A 315 9.78 5.61 -15.48
C VAL A 315 9.08 4.31 -15.87
N VAL A 316 7.91 4.45 -16.49
CA VAL A 316 7.13 3.36 -17.07
C VAL A 316 7.42 3.28 -18.57
N PHE A 317 7.76 2.10 -19.09
CA PHE A 317 8.13 1.90 -20.49
C PHE A 317 7.52 0.62 -21.06
N ASN A 318 7.30 0.57 -22.39
CA ASN A 318 6.87 -0.67 -23.05
C ASN A 318 8.07 -1.62 -23.27
N THR A 319 7.85 -2.91 -23.07
CA THR A 319 8.93 -3.91 -23.15
C THR A 319 9.35 -4.25 -24.58
N ASP A 320 8.50 -3.95 -25.56
CA ASP A 320 8.82 -4.05 -26.99
C ASP A 320 9.67 -2.86 -27.50
N GLY A 321 10.02 -1.91 -26.62
CA GLY A 321 10.80 -0.72 -26.95
C GLY A 321 10.00 0.36 -27.69
N SER A 322 8.68 0.19 -27.86
CA SER A 322 7.83 1.23 -28.41
C SER A 322 7.73 2.40 -27.44
N GLU A 323 8.14 3.58 -27.88
CA GLU A 323 7.89 4.82 -27.15
C GLU A 323 6.56 5.42 -27.62
N GLY A 324 5.75 5.85 -26.66
CA GLY A 324 4.56 6.62 -26.95
C GLY A 324 4.89 7.97 -27.58
N PRO A 325 4.06 8.51 -28.49
CA PRO A 325 4.15 9.92 -28.81
C PRO A 325 3.98 10.72 -27.52
N ALA A 326 4.95 11.60 -27.21
CA ALA A 326 4.82 12.55 -26.10
C ALA A 326 3.56 13.38 -26.34
N THR A 327 2.48 13.05 -25.63
CA THR A 327 1.20 13.73 -25.78
C THR A 327 1.31 15.10 -25.15
N SER A 328 1.78 16.09 -25.91
CA SER A 328 1.47 17.50 -25.64
C SER A 328 -0.04 17.73 -25.81
N ALA A 329 -0.84 17.14 -24.92
CA ALA A 329 -2.26 17.36 -24.84
C ALA A 329 -2.48 18.69 -24.11
N LYS A 330 -2.58 19.76 -24.92
CA LYS A 330 -3.23 21.00 -24.53
C LYS A 330 -4.53 20.67 -23.78
N PRO A 331 -4.83 21.30 -22.62
CA PRO A 331 -6.08 21.06 -21.92
C PRO A 331 -7.25 21.31 -22.87
N SER A 332 -8.08 20.29 -23.09
CA SER A 332 -9.36 20.44 -23.77
C SER A 332 -10.21 21.38 -22.91
N SER A 333 -10.40 22.60 -23.40
CA SER A 333 -11.29 23.58 -22.81
C SER A 333 -12.72 23.03 -22.86
N GLN A 334 -13.20 22.56 -21.71
CA GLN A 334 -14.62 22.37 -21.46
C GLN A 334 -15.35 23.70 -21.74
N PRO A 335 -16.44 23.72 -22.53
CA PRO A 335 -17.18 24.94 -22.78
C PRO A 335 -17.85 25.41 -21.47
N PRO A 336 -17.73 26.69 -21.09
CA PRO A 336 -18.32 27.19 -19.85
C PRO A 336 -19.85 27.16 -19.92
N PRO A 337 -20.54 26.96 -18.78
CA PRO A 337 -21.99 27.00 -18.73
C PRO A 337 -22.47 28.43 -19.02
N THR A 338 -23.35 28.55 -20.01
CA THR A 338 -24.05 29.77 -20.39
C THR A 338 -24.76 30.37 -19.19
N THR A 339 -24.27 31.51 -18.69
CA THR A 339 -25.00 32.37 -17.75
C THR A 339 -25.32 33.67 -18.45
N SER A 340 -26.62 33.88 -18.67
CA SER A 340 -27.20 35.12 -19.16
C SER A 340 -26.98 36.21 -18.14
N THR A 341 -26.31 37.31 -18.48
CA THR A 341 -26.45 38.54 -17.70
C THR A 341 -26.28 39.78 -18.56
N VAL A 342 -27.28 40.64 -18.37
CA VAL A 342 -27.59 41.87 -19.08
C VAL A 342 -26.54 42.96 -18.81
N ALA A 343 -26.22 43.72 -19.84
CA ALA A 343 -25.29 44.85 -19.82
C ALA A 343 -25.89 46.13 -19.20
N LYS A 344 -25.08 46.89 -18.44
CA LYS A 344 -25.03 48.38 -18.42
C LYS A 344 -23.87 48.89 -17.52
N PRO A 345 -23.44 50.17 -17.60
CA PRO A 345 -22.04 50.48 -17.92
C PRO A 345 -21.29 51.27 -16.83
N THR A 346 -19.98 51.28 -17.03
CA THR A 346 -18.93 52.24 -16.66
C THR A 346 -19.36 53.57 -16.02
N SER A 347 -18.76 53.88 -14.87
CA SER A 347 -18.34 55.25 -14.56
C SER A 347 -17.02 55.24 -13.77
N THR A 348 -16.14 56.12 -14.20
CA THR A 348 -14.80 56.42 -13.72
C THR A 348 -14.87 57.31 -12.49
N SER A 349 -14.06 57.06 -11.47
CA SER A 349 -13.52 58.14 -10.63
C SER A 349 -12.29 57.70 -9.84
N THR A 350 -11.20 58.35 -10.19
CA THR A 350 -9.91 58.50 -9.52
C THR A 350 -10.08 59.21 -8.19
N THR A 351 -9.43 58.74 -7.12
CA THR A 351 -8.86 59.66 -6.11
C THR A 351 -7.73 58.99 -5.32
N SER A 352 -6.62 59.71 -5.28
CA SER A 352 -5.37 59.51 -4.54
C SER A 352 -5.46 60.06 -3.12
N VAL A 353 -4.91 59.37 -2.12
CA VAL A 353 -4.34 59.99 -0.91
C VAL A 353 -3.18 59.13 -0.38
N ALA A 354 -2.11 59.80 0.04
CA ALA A 354 -0.84 59.26 0.49
C ALA A 354 -0.68 59.37 2.03
N LEU A 355 0.22 58.51 2.55
CA LEU A 355 1.16 58.68 3.69
C LEU A 355 0.64 58.85 5.13
N THR A 356 1.07 57.94 6.02
CA THR A 356 1.88 58.15 7.25
C THR A 356 2.12 56.78 7.91
N SER A 357 3.34 56.25 8.03
CA SER A 357 4.44 56.55 8.95
C SER A 357 4.15 56.31 10.43
N SER A 358 4.62 55.18 10.98
CA SER A 358 5.11 55.12 12.36
C SER A 358 6.01 53.90 12.59
N SER A 359 7.22 54.22 13.00
CA SER A 359 8.37 53.40 13.36
C SER A 359 8.36 52.96 14.83
N SER A 360 8.98 51.81 15.14
CA SER A 360 9.84 51.67 16.34
C SER A 360 10.71 50.40 16.26
N ALA A 361 12.03 50.61 16.38
CA ALA A 361 13.08 49.66 16.76
C ALA A 361 12.80 49.05 18.15
N GLY A 362 13.40 47.98 18.66
CA GLY A 362 14.56 47.16 18.31
C GLY A 362 14.98 46.42 19.60
N VAL A 363 16.10 45.66 19.52
CA VAL A 363 16.90 45.05 20.60
C VAL A 363 16.79 43.52 20.77
N SER A 364 17.96 42.91 20.57
CA SER A 364 18.38 41.52 20.75
C SER A 364 18.83 41.23 22.18
N SER A 365 18.72 39.98 22.65
CA SER A 365 19.78 39.29 23.44
C SER A 365 19.47 37.80 23.72
N THR A 366 20.23 36.90 23.07
CA THR A 366 21.02 35.74 23.57
C THR A 366 20.56 34.84 24.74
N THR A 367 20.28 33.55 24.40
CA THR A 367 20.74 32.23 24.96
C THR A 367 20.52 31.84 26.44
N PRO A 368 20.51 30.52 26.84
CA PRO A 368 20.87 29.30 26.09
C PRO A 368 19.83 28.15 26.11
N PHE A 369 20.03 27.25 25.15
CA PHE A 369 19.34 25.97 24.95
C PHE A 369 20.00 24.89 25.84
N SER A 370 19.19 24.13 26.59
CA SER A 370 19.62 22.86 27.18
C SER A 370 19.18 21.71 26.28
N SER A 371 20.17 20.91 25.91
CA SER A 371 20.11 19.68 25.14
C SER A 371 19.48 18.51 25.91
N SER A 372 18.62 17.74 25.25
CA SER A 372 18.46 16.32 25.54
C SER A 372 18.34 15.55 24.22
N THR A 373 19.49 15.03 23.80
CA THR A 373 19.66 14.02 22.75
C THR A 373 19.09 12.69 23.22
N THR A 374 18.11 12.17 22.50
CA THR A 374 17.89 10.72 22.36
C THR A 374 17.90 10.43 20.87
N SER A 375 19.07 9.99 20.41
CA SER A 375 19.30 9.54 19.05
C SER A 375 18.77 8.12 18.93
N ASP A 376 17.53 7.95 18.48
CA ASP A 376 17.10 6.67 17.92
C ASP A 376 17.48 6.65 16.45
N VAL A 377 18.40 5.75 16.13
CA VAL A 377 18.83 5.44 14.76
C VAL A 377 17.66 4.76 14.07
N PHE A 378 16.85 5.57 13.38
CA PHE A 378 15.76 5.11 12.52
C PHE A 378 16.34 4.52 11.23
N VAL A 379 16.29 3.19 11.11
CA VAL A 379 16.51 2.48 9.85
C VAL A 379 15.29 2.72 8.98
N GLY A 380 15.48 3.35 7.82
CA GLY A 380 14.41 3.65 6.86
C GLY A 380 13.56 2.41 6.57
N GLY A 381 12.24 2.58 6.66
CA GLY A 381 11.24 1.53 6.58
C GLY A 381 11.41 0.62 5.36
N LEU A 382 11.91 -0.58 5.61
CA LEU A 382 11.75 -1.71 4.70
C LEU A 382 10.30 -2.17 4.84
N PHE A 383 9.50 -1.96 3.81
CA PHE A 383 8.13 -2.50 3.76
C PHE A 383 8.21 -4.02 3.70
N GLN A 384 7.82 -4.65 4.81
CA GLN A 384 7.66 -6.08 4.94
C GLN A 384 6.16 -6.36 5.06
N GLU A 385 5.53 -6.66 3.92
CA GLU A 385 4.32 -7.46 3.90
C GLU A 385 4.73 -8.87 4.40
N ASP A 386 3.87 -9.63 5.09
CA ASP A 386 4.23 -10.97 5.57
C ASP A 386 3.42 -12.01 4.81
N ALA A 387 4.05 -13.14 4.45
CA ALA A 387 3.39 -14.28 3.84
C ALA A 387 2.59 -15.06 4.89
N ALA A 388 1.32 -15.39 4.59
CA ALA A 388 0.50 -16.27 5.42
C ALA A 388 0.62 -17.72 4.93
N GLU A 389 1.22 -18.61 5.73
CA GLU A 389 1.03 -20.05 5.58
C GLU A 389 -0.36 -20.43 6.09
N GLY A 390 -1.30 -20.67 5.16
CA GLY A 390 -2.66 -21.14 5.46
C GLY A 390 -2.92 -22.48 4.79
N GLU A 391 -2.93 -23.56 5.57
CA GLU A 391 -3.28 -24.91 5.16
C GLU A 391 -4.75 -24.97 4.68
N THR A 392 -4.96 -25.18 3.38
CA THR A 392 -6.28 -25.32 2.77
C THR A 392 -6.91 -26.65 3.18
N ARG A 393 -7.69 -26.67 4.26
CA ARG A 393 -8.60 -27.79 4.55
C ARG A 393 -9.83 -27.71 3.65
N TYR A 394 -9.86 -28.56 2.63
CA TYR A 394 -11.06 -28.86 1.86
C TYR A 394 -12.16 -29.44 2.76
N TYR A 395 -13.21 -28.67 3.03
CA TYR A 395 -14.47 -29.21 3.56
C TYR A 395 -15.36 -29.62 2.39
N ASN A 396 -15.51 -30.93 2.19
CA ASN A 396 -16.47 -31.50 1.26
C ASN A 396 -17.82 -31.57 1.96
N SER A 397 -18.74 -30.64 1.68
CA SER A 397 -20.11 -30.69 2.17
C SER A 397 -20.98 -31.51 1.23
N THR A 398 -21.14 -32.80 1.53
CA THR A 398 -22.25 -33.61 1.02
C THR A 398 -23.44 -33.43 1.95
N VAL A 399 -24.48 -32.77 1.43
CA VAL A 399 -25.81 -32.68 2.05
C VAL A 399 -26.50 -34.03 1.88
N SER A 400 -26.90 -34.67 2.97
CA SER A 400 -27.98 -35.65 2.94
C SER A 400 -28.79 -35.59 4.23
N SER A 401 -30.03 -35.17 4.07
CA SER A 401 -31.12 -35.13 5.03
C SER A 401 -31.43 -36.52 5.58
N THR A 402 -31.66 -36.64 6.90
CA THR A 402 -32.85 -37.29 7.50
C THR A 402 -32.76 -37.35 9.02
N ALA A 403 -33.81 -36.81 9.65
CA ALA A 403 -34.48 -37.22 10.90
C ALA A 403 -33.63 -37.77 12.06
N ALA A 404 -33.55 -36.96 13.13
CA ALA A 404 -33.26 -37.42 14.48
C ALA A 404 -34.49 -38.15 15.07
N ALA A 405 -34.31 -39.41 15.44
CA ALA A 405 -35.13 -40.10 16.43
C ALA A 405 -34.20 -40.74 17.47
N VAL A 406 -34.65 -40.65 18.70
CA VAL A 406 -33.94 -40.84 19.98
C VAL A 406 -33.87 -42.32 20.39
N SER A 407 -32.91 -42.62 21.28
CA SER A 407 -32.82 -43.77 22.23
C SER A 407 -31.91 -44.96 21.89
N THR A 408 -30.76 -44.95 22.59
CA THR A 408 -30.23 -45.94 23.56
C THR A 408 -30.32 -47.46 23.34
N THR A 409 -29.31 -48.13 23.93
CA THR A 409 -29.05 -49.59 24.10
C THR A 409 -28.36 -50.24 22.90
N GLY A 410 -27.33 -51.09 23.03
CA GLY A 410 -26.75 -51.75 24.18
C GLY A 410 -26.33 -53.16 23.74
N ASN A 411 -25.02 -53.42 23.74
CA ASN A 411 -24.35 -54.71 23.83
C ASN A 411 -24.45 -55.78 22.72
N ASN A 412 -23.27 -56.41 22.55
CA ASN A 412 -22.98 -57.79 22.13
C ASN A 412 -22.76 -58.12 20.63
N ALA A 413 -21.48 -58.40 20.34
CA ALA A 413 -21.00 -59.39 19.36
C ALA A 413 -21.46 -60.83 19.74
N PRO A 414 -21.14 -61.95 19.02
CA PRO A 414 -20.20 -62.13 17.89
C PRO A 414 -20.64 -63.15 16.79
N ALA A 415 -19.68 -63.47 15.89
CA ALA A 415 -19.52 -64.70 15.07
C ALA A 415 -20.41 -64.85 13.79
N ALA A 416 -19.87 -64.74 12.56
CA ALA A 416 -18.95 -65.64 11.81
C ALA A 416 -19.66 -66.81 11.11
N ILE A 417 -19.77 -66.78 9.77
CA ILE A 417 -19.76 -67.96 8.86
C ILE A 417 -19.25 -67.53 7.46
N THR A 418 -18.75 -68.50 6.72
CA THR A 418 -17.59 -68.54 5.82
C THR A 418 -17.99 -68.80 4.35
N SER A 419 -17.09 -68.48 3.40
CA SER A 419 -16.88 -69.11 2.06
C SER A 419 -17.96 -68.84 0.98
N ILE A 420 -17.67 -68.64 -0.32
CA ILE A 420 -16.82 -69.40 -1.26
C ILE A 420 -16.28 -68.47 -2.37
N ALA A 421 -15.00 -68.64 -2.75
CA ALA A 421 -14.32 -68.08 -3.93
C ALA A 421 -14.36 -69.10 -5.12
N PRO A 422 -14.00 -68.78 -6.39
CA PRO A 422 -12.59 -68.55 -6.74
C PRO A 422 -12.29 -67.47 -7.82
N SER A 423 -11.07 -66.95 -7.70
CA SER A 423 -10.19 -66.13 -8.57
C SER A 423 -9.90 -66.78 -9.96
N PRO A 424 -8.92 -66.36 -10.81
CA PRO A 424 -7.87 -65.31 -10.67
C PRO A 424 -7.65 -64.45 -11.95
N SER A 425 -7.01 -63.28 -11.87
CA SER A 425 -5.53 -63.14 -11.87
C SER A 425 -5.22 -61.65 -11.64
N ASN A 426 -4.54 -61.32 -10.54
CA ASN A 426 -3.07 -61.22 -10.37
C ASN A 426 -2.49 -60.04 -11.17
N ASN A 427 -1.68 -59.13 -10.63
CA ASN A 427 -1.04 -58.95 -9.32
C ASN A 427 -0.65 -57.45 -9.31
N ASP A 428 -1.02 -56.69 -8.28
CA ASP A 428 -0.23 -56.41 -7.06
C ASP A 428 1.04 -55.58 -7.33
N ALA A 429 1.46 -54.65 -6.49
CA ALA A 429 0.96 -53.96 -5.30
C ALA A 429 2.15 -53.05 -4.94
N ALA A 430 2.02 -51.74 -4.74
CA ALA A 430 1.43 -51.07 -3.58
C ALA A 430 2.14 -51.41 -2.25
N ALA A 431 2.69 -50.38 -1.61
CA ALA A 431 2.48 -50.01 -0.20
C ALA A 431 3.45 -48.83 0.08
N ASP A 432 3.04 -47.59 0.36
CA ASP A 432 2.09 -47.07 1.37
C ASP A 432 2.70 -46.93 2.78
N GLN A 433 2.15 -45.95 3.51
CA GLN A 433 2.42 -45.44 4.87
C GLN A 433 3.40 -44.26 4.90
N GLY A 434 3.11 -43.12 5.54
CA GLY A 434 2.12 -42.82 6.59
C GLY A 434 2.84 -41.92 7.62
N GLY A 435 2.30 -40.75 7.94
CA GLY A 435 3.03 -39.65 8.57
C GLY A 435 3.16 -39.64 10.11
N SER A 436 3.18 -38.40 10.65
CA SER A 436 3.38 -37.96 12.06
C SER A 436 4.85 -37.90 12.52
N ALA A 437 5.30 -37.06 13.46
CA ALA A 437 4.88 -35.80 14.07
C ALA A 437 6.02 -35.38 15.04
N ILE A 438 6.27 -34.06 15.15
CA ILE A 438 6.54 -33.29 16.39
C ILE A 438 7.73 -33.64 17.34
N ALA A 439 8.45 -32.55 17.67
CA ALA A 439 9.19 -32.23 18.90
C ALA A 439 10.64 -32.73 19.11
N GLY A 440 11.55 -31.76 19.20
CA GLY A 440 11.95 -31.29 20.53
C GLY A 440 13.43 -31.42 20.91
N LEU A 441 14.00 -30.25 21.24
CA LEU A 441 14.96 -29.99 22.32
C LEU A 441 16.48 -30.05 22.04
N VAL A 442 17.00 -28.84 21.83
CA VAL A 442 18.17 -28.13 22.43
C VAL A 442 19.05 -28.88 23.47
N VAL A 443 20.34 -28.47 23.48
CA VAL A 443 21.45 -28.59 24.49
C VAL A 443 22.54 -29.59 24.02
N ALA A 444 23.85 -29.32 23.94
CA ALA A 444 24.72 -28.19 24.32
C ALA A 444 26.06 -28.23 23.53
N LEU A 445 26.75 -27.09 23.66
CA LEU A 445 28.10 -26.71 23.23
C LEU A 445 29.27 -27.63 23.66
N VAL A 446 30.39 -27.37 22.96
CA VAL A 446 31.81 -27.43 23.36
C VAL A 446 32.62 -28.58 22.72
N ALA A 447 33.40 -28.23 21.70
CA ALA A 447 34.83 -28.55 21.64
C ALA A 447 35.54 -27.56 20.71
N ALA A 448 36.33 -26.68 21.33
CA ALA A 448 37.31 -25.86 20.65
C ALA A 448 38.48 -26.73 20.16
N ALA A 449 39.12 -26.26 19.09
CA ALA A 449 40.54 -26.38 18.80
C ALA A 449 41.21 -27.76 18.99
N ALA A 450 41.45 -28.44 17.87
CA ALA A 450 42.62 -29.29 17.72
C ALA A 450 43.14 -29.25 16.27
N LEU A 451 44.22 -28.49 16.09
CA LEU A 451 45.44 -28.85 15.35
C LEU A 451 45.35 -29.21 13.85
N ILE A 452 46.10 -28.39 13.09
CA ILE A 452 46.68 -28.52 11.73
C ILE A 452 45.88 -27.89 10.60
#